data_AF-A0A0F7F9T7-F1
#
_entry.id   AF-A0A0F7F9T7-F1
#
_cell.length_a   1.000
_cell.length_b   1.000
_cell.length_c   1.000
_cell.angle_alpha   90.00
_cell.angle_beta   90.00
_cell.angle_gamma   90.00
#
_symmetry.space_group_name_H-M   'P 1'
#
loop_
_entity.id
_entity.type
_entity.pdbx_description
1 polymer ?
#
loop_
_entity_poly.entity_id
_entity_poly.type
_entity_poly.pdbx_seq_one_letter_code
_entity_poly.pdbx_strand_id
1 'polypeptide(L)'
;MNIKKFVKQATAVTFTTALLVGGGTSAFAKGKDTQSYNEDYGFSHITRSDMLKIPEQQNDERFKAPQFDASKIKNIASAKGYDEFGNLIDVDVWDSWPLQNADGTVANYKGYEVVFALAGDPKRGWDTFIHLFYKKIGDNSIDAWKSAGRVFKDSDKNVPNDPILNKQAEEWSGSATLTSDGKVRLFYTNRQGWDPAHGFFGKQTLTTAQVNLSEPDASTLKVDGVEDFKSIFDGDGKIYQNVDQSFGGGDYSDNHTLRDPHYVEDNGHKYLVFESNTGTETGYQGEDAFNNKAFYGGNKKFFEDEREKLLAGPKKSLATLANGSLGIIELNDDYSLKTVMKPLIASNLVTDEIERANVFQKNGKWYLFTDSRGSKMTIDGIGAEDVYMLGYISDSLTGPYKPLNGSGLVLSMDLDPKDVTWTYSHFAIPQADSDNVVITSYMTNRGLYPEHRSTFAPSFVVNIKGSKTSIVKDSILEQGQLTIK
;
A
#
# COMPACT_ATOMS: atom_id res chain seq x y z
N MET A 1 -77.29 -6.22 15.76
CA MET A 1 -76.45 -5.25 16.51
C MET A 1 -75.49 -4.62 15.51
N ASN A 2 -75.56 -3.29 15.40
CA ASN A 2 -74.59 -2.33 14.83
C ASN A 2 -73.10 -2.79 14.91
N ILE A 3 -72.11 -2.41 14.09
CA ILE A 3 -71.93 -1.37 13.06
C ILE A 3 -70.54 -1.55 12.37
N LYS A 4 -70.48 -1.28 11.05
CA LYS A 4 -69.41 -0.74 10.13
C LYS A 4 -67.99 -1.38 10.04
N LYS A 5 -67.47 -1.84 8.86
CA LYS A 5 -67.05 -1.20 7.56
C LYS A 5 -65.73 -0.39 7.70
N PHE A 6 -64.65 -0.45 6.88
CA PHE A 6 -64.42 -0.63 5.42
C PHE A 6 -62.99 -1.23 5.17
N VAL A 7 -62.80 -2.25 4.30
CA VAL A 7 -62.43 -2.25 2.85
C VAL A 7 -60.95 -1.95 2.51
N LYS A 8 -60.28 -3.00 2.03
CA LYS A 8 -59.08 -2.99 1.17
C LYS A 8 -59.49 -2.75 -0.28
N GLN A 9 -58.74 -1.94 -1.02
CA GLN A 9 -58.77 -1.95 -2.49
C GLN A 9 -57.39 -2.35 -3.01
N ALA A 10 -57.36 -3.47 -3.72
CA ALA A 10 -56.34 -3.81 -4.71
C ALA A 10 -57.01 -3.63 -6.08
N THR A 11 -56.31 -3.07 -7.05
CA THR A 11 -56.78 -3.06 -8.44
C THR A 11 -55.62 -3.34 -9.36
N ALA A 12 -55.78 -4.42 -10.12
CA ALA A 12 -54.88 -4.90 -11.14
C ALA A 12 -55.21 -4.28 -12.50
N VAL A 13 -54.18 -4.30 -13.32
CA VAL A 13 -53.98 -3.80 -14.68
C VAL A 13 -54.97 -4.37 -15.71
N THR A 14 -55.36 -3.54 -16.68
CA THR A 14 -55.67 -4.00 -18.04
C THR A 14 -55.05 -3.08 -19.08
N PHE A 15 -54.34 -3.68 -20.03
CA PHE A 15 -53.69 -3.09 -21.20
C PHE A 15 -54.71 -2.75 -22.30
N THR A 16 -54.54 -1.59 -22.97
CA THR A 16 -55.07 -1.40 -24.33
C THR A 16 -54.12 -0.51 -25.14
N THR A 17 -53.72 -1.06 -26.29
CA THR A 17 -52.85 -0.49 -27.31
C THR A 17 -53.58 0.57 -28.15
N ALA A 18 -52.94 1.71 -28.42
CA ALA A 18 -53.32 2.61 -29.51
C ALA A 18 -52.06 3.16 -30.18
N LEU A 19 -51.86 2.77 -31.45
CA LEU A 19 -50.90 3.38 -32.38
C LEU A 19 -51.43 4.76 -32.80
N LEU A 20 -50.59 5.79 -32.66
CA LEU A 20 -50.69 7.03 -33.42
C LEU A 20 -49.29 7.44 -33.86
N VAL A 21 -49.05 7.32 -35.16
CA VAL A 21 -47.88 7.82 -35.88
C VAL A 21 -48.08 9.32 -36.10
N GLY A 22 -47.11 10.13 -35.67
CA GLY A 22 -47.05 11.57 -35.95
C GLY A 22 -45.66 12.09 -35.66
N GLY A 23 -44.93 12.48 -36.71
CA GLY A 23 -43.50 12.81 -36.67
C GLY A 23 -43.12 13.88 -35.67
N GLY A 24 -42.11 13.58 -34.86
CA GLY A 24 -41.35 14.52 -34.06
C GLY A 24 -39.89 14.11 -34.13
N THR A 25 -39.06 14.98 -34.67
CA THR A 25 -37.60 14.87 -34.72
C THR A 25 -37.06 14.27 -33.43
N SER A 26 -36.31 13.17 -33.53
CA SER A 26 -35.48 12.68 -32.45
C SER A 26 -34.59 13.81 -31.98
N ALA A 27 -34.97 14.44 -30.88
CA ALA A 27 -34.06 15.24 -30.09
C ALA A 27 -33.02 14.25 -29.56
N PHE A 28 -31.89 14.16 -30.27
CA PHE A 28 -30.66 13.68 -29.66
C PHE A 28 -30.54 14.40 -28.33
N ALA A 29 -30.58 13.65 -27.23
CA ALA A 29 -30.22 14.16 -25.93
C ALA A 29 -28.82 14.75 -26.09
N LYS A 30 -28.74 16.08 -26.15
CA LYS A 30 -27.48 16.80 -25.97
C LYS A 30 -26.88 16.25 -24.69
N GLY A 31 -25.73 15.59 -24.82
CA GLY A 31 -24.95 15.17 -23.66
C GLY A 31 -24.84 16.36 -22.72
N LYS A 32 -25.09 16.14 -21.43
CA LYS A 32 -24.70 17.13 -20.43
C LYS A 32 -23.19 17.31 -20.62
N ASP A 33 -22.78 18.43 -21.21
CA ASP A 33 -21.42 18.93 -21.09
C ASP A 33 -21.17 19.10 -19.59
N THR A 34 -20.55 18.11 -18.97
CA THR A 34 -20.03 18.24 -17.61
C THR A 34 -18.91 19.25 -17.67
N GLN A 35 -19.20 20.45 -17.16
CA GLN A 35 -18.28 21.57 -17.18
C GLN A 35 -17.01 21.19 -16.42
N SER A 36 -15.84 21.31 -17.06
CA SER A 36 -14.56 21.03 -16.40
C SER A 36 -14.34 21.96 -15.20
N TYR A 37 -13.82 21.41 -14.11
CA TYR A 37 -13.56 22.11 -12.85
C TYR A 37 -12.10 21.93 -12.40
N ASN A 38 -11.73 22.53 -11.27
CA ASN A 38 -10.41 22.40 -10.67
C ASN A 38 -10.56 22.38 -9.15
N GLU A 39 -10.59 21.18 -8.58
CA GLU A 39 -10.76 20.96 -7.14
C GLU A 39 -9.63 20.03 -6.67
N ASP A 40 -8.76 20.54 -5.80
CA ASP A 40 -7.66 19.75 -5.24
C ASP A 40 -8.03 19.10 -3.89
N TYR A 41 -9.25 19.37 -3.39
CA TYR A 41 -9.79 18.87 -2.13
C TYR A 41 -8.93 19.23 -0.91
N GLY A 42 -7.99 20.17 -1.05
CA GLY A 42 -7.05 20.61 -0.03
C GLY A 42 -5.92 19.62 0.29
N PHE A 43 -5.55 18.74 -0.64
CA PHE A 43 -4.37 17.87 -0.54
C PHE A 43 -3.66 17.67 -1.89
N SER A 44 -2.58 16.91 -1.92
CA SER A 44 -1.68 16.80 -3.09
C SER A 44 -2.18 15.76 -4.10
N HIS A 45 -1.73 15.84 -5.36
CA HIS A 45 -2.12 14.88 -6.40
C HIS A 45 -0.90 14.38 -7.19
N ILE A 46 -0.86 13.08 -7.47
CA ILE A 46 0.01 12.50 -8.49
C ILE A 46 -0.59 12.88 -9.85
N THR A 47 -0.08 13.95 -10.46
CA THR A 47 -0.71 14.47 -11.68
C THR A 47 -0.30 13.67 -12.91
N ARG A 48 -1.20 13.53 -13.88
CA ARG A 48 -0.87 12.91 -15.19
C ARG A 48 0.30 13.63 -15.87
N SER A 49 0.39 14.97 -15.74
CA SER A 49 1.48 15.77 -16.31
C SER A 49 2.86 15.44 -15.73
N ASP A 50 2.92 15.05 -14.46
CA ASP A 50 4.16 14.64 -13.81
C ASP A 50 4.53 13.22 -14.21
N MET A 51 3.55 12.31 -14.22
CA MET A 51 3.77 10.91 -14.61
C MET A 51 4.19 10.74 -16.07
N LEU A 52 3.70 11.58 -16.99
CA LEU A 52 4.11 11.56 -18.40
C LEU A 52 5.58 11.96 -18.63
N LYS A 53 6.28 12.47 -17.61
CA LYS A 53 7.73 12.74 -17.67
C LYS A 53 8.56 11.48 -17.38
N ILE A 54 7.98 10.51 -16.67
CA ILE A 54 8.68 9.32 -16.15
C ILE A 54 9.25 8.45 -17.28
N PRO A 55 8.54 8.16 -18.39
CA PRO A 55 9.09 7.29 -19.45
C PRO A 55 10.42 7.75 -20.05
N GLU A 56 10.63 9.07 -20.16
CA GLU A 56 11.92 9.62 -20.58
C GLU A 56 12.92 9.61 -19.42
N GLN A 57 12.49 10.06 -18.25
CA GLN A 57 13.35 10.24 -17.07
C GLN A 57 13.90 8.92 -16.50
N GLN A 58 13.15 7.83 -16.55
CA GLN A 58 13.53 6.52 -16.00
C GLN A 58 14.74 5.90 -16.71
N ASN A 59 15.09 6.40 -17.89
CA ASN A 59 16.29 5.96 -18.61
C ASN A 59 17.59 6.44 -17.95
N ASP A 60 17.52 7.39 -17.02
CA ASP A 60 18.67 7.89 -16.29
C ASP A 60 19.08 6.94 -15.15
N GLU A 61 20.35 6.54 -15.14
CA GLU A 61 20.95 5.65 -14.13
C GLU A 61 20.76 6.12 -12.69
N ARG A 62 20.50 7.42 -12.45
CA ARG A 62 20.18 7.95 -11.12
C ARG A 62 18.92 7.35 -10.51
N PHE A 63 18.02 6.81 -11.34
CA PHE A 63 16.73 6.28 -10.92
C PHE A 63 16.56 4.79 -11.20
N LYS A 64 17.53 4.10 -11.81
CA LYS A 64 17.40 2.67 -12.13
C LYS A 64 17.88 1.78 -11.00
N ALA A 65 17.01 0.86 -10.56
CA ALA A 65 17.40 -0.19 -9.63
C ALA A 65 18.68 -0.87 -10.11
N PRO A 66 19.67 -1.11 -9.22
CA PRO A 66 20.95 -1.65 -9.63
C PRO A 66 20.80 -3.09 -10.12
N GLN A 67 21.64 -3.49 -11.07
CA GLN A 67 21.70 -4.89 -11.50
C GLN A 67 22.32 -5.76 -10.40
N PHE A 68 21.62 -6.81 -10.00
CA PHE A 68 22.10 -7.75 -8.98
C PHE A 68 22.78 -8.97 -9.62
N ASP A 69 23.74 -9.55 -8.90
CA ASP A 69 24.41 -10.78 -9.28
C ASP A 69 23.61 -12.00 -8.78
N ALA A 70 22.84 -12.60 -9.68
CA ALA A 70 22.00 -13.77 -9.39
C ALA A 70 22.77 -14.92 -8.70
N SER A 71 24.07 -15.09 -8.97
CA SER A 71 24.88 -16.17 -8.39
C SER A 71 25.16 -15.99 -6.90
N LYS A 72 24.95 -14.77 -6.36
CA LYS A 72 25.12 -14.44 -4.94
C LYS A 72 23.83 -14.50 -4.14
N ILE A 73 22.70 -14.68 -4.81
CA ILE A 73 21.38 -14.66 -4.19
C ILE A 73 21.14 -15.97 -3.46
N LYS A 74 20.65 -15.86 -2.23
CA LYS A 74 20.35 -17.01 -1.36
C LYS A 74 18.95 -16.88 -0.78
N ASN A 75 18.29 -18.01 -0.60
CA ASN A 75 17.11 -18.09 0.26
C ASN A 75 17.51 -17.79 1.71
N ILE A 76 16.60 -17.25 2.51
CA ILE A 76 16.81 -17.07 3.95
C ILE A 76 16.82 -18.45 4.61
N ALA A 77 17.97 -18.89 5.13
CA ALA A 77 18.11 -20.25 5.66
C ALA A 77 17.14 -20.59 6.81
N SER A 78 16.73 -19.58 7.59
CA SER A 78 15.79 -19.73 8.70
C SER A 78 14.31 -19.60 8.31
N ALA A 79 13.99 -19.26 7.06
CA ALA A 79 12.63 -19.14 6.55
C ALA A 79 12.03 -20.52 6.27
N LYS A 80 11.63 -21.20 7.35
CA LYS A 80 10.96 -22.50 7.33
C LYS A 80 9.51 -22.34 7.81
N GLY A 81 8.62 -23.12 7.22
CA GLY A 81 7.20 -23.22 7.59
C GLY A 81 6.67 -24.62 7.37
N TYR A 82 5.36 -24.79 7.47
CA TYR A 82 4.69 -26.08 7.24
C TYR A 82 3.64 -25.93 6.14
N ASP A 83 3.58 -26.89 5.23
CA ASP A 83 2.51 -26.97 4.23
C ASP A 83 1.17 -27.42 4.87
N GLU A 84 0.12 -27.49 4.06
CA GLU A 84 -1.22 -27.93 4.52
C GLU A 84 -1.25 -29.38 5.07
N PHE A 85 -0.24 -30.19 4.78
CA PHE A 85 -0.11 -31.58 5.24
C PHE A 85 0.82 -31.70 6.45
N GLY A 86 1.37 -30.59 6.94
CA GLY A 86 2.30 -30.56 8.07
C GLY A 86 3.74 -30.94 7.72
N ASN A 87 4.12 -30.94 6.45
CA ASN A 87 5.51 -31.14 6.03
C ASN A 87 6.31 -29.85 6.19
N LEU A 88 7.55 -29.94 6.69
CA LEU A 88 8.46 -28.80 6.77
C LEU A 88 8.87 -28.37 5.36
N ILE A 89 8.70 -27.08 5.04
CA ILE A 89 9.01 -26.49 3.74
C ILE A 89 9.81 -25.19 3.88
N ASP A 90 10.49 -24.83 2.79
CA ASP A 90 11.00 -23.47 2.59
C ASP A 90 9.86 -22.59 2.13
N VAL A 91 9.61 -21.52 2.87
CA VAL A 91 8.55 -20.54 2.56
C VAL A 91 9.10 -19.40 1.71
N ASP A 92 8.22 -18.77 0.93
CA ASP A 92 8.52 -17.48 0.32
C ASP A 92 8.47 -16.39 1.40
N VAL A 93 9.35 -15.40 1.32
CA VAL A 93 9.38 -14.22 2.19
C VAL A 93 9.42 -12.96 1.31
N TRP A 94 8.44 -12.08 1.42
CA TRP A 94 8.31 -10.91 0.54
C TRP A 94 8.33 -9.58 1.29
N ASP A 95 7.23 -8.84 1.28
CA ASP A 95 7.10 -7.53 1.91
C ASP A 95 7.61 -7.59 3.34
N SER A 96 8.55 -6.70 3.66
CA SER A 96 9.22 -6.67 4.96
C SER A 96 9.43 -5.24 5.44
N TRP A 97 9.41 -5.08 6.76
CA TRP A 97 9.63 -3.83 7.45
C TRP A 97 10.42 -4.05 8.74
N PRO A 98 11.42 -3.20 9.03
CA PRO A 98 12.16 -3.29 10.28
C PRO A 98 11.31 -2.80 11.46
N LEU A 99 11.69 -3.22 12.66
CA LEU A 99 11.33 -2.49 13.87
C LEU A 99 12.06 -1.14 13.84
N GLN A 100 11.31 -0.05 13.91
CA GLN A 100 11.84 1.31 13.79
C GLN A 100 11.68 2.11 15.08
N ASN A 101 12.51 3.12 15.29
CA ASN A 101 12.24 4.18 16.25
C ASN A 101 11.15 5.12 15.66
N ALA A 102 10.62 6.04 16.47
CA ALA A 102 9.56 6.96 16.05
C ALA A 102 9.96 7.88 14.86
N ASP A 103 11.27 8.09 14.63
CA ASP A 103 11.81 8.87 13.51
C ASP A 103 12.04 8.05 12.23
N GLY A 104 11.72 6.75 12.25
CA GLY A 104 11.90 5.81 11.15
C GLY A 104 13.27 5.13 11.10
N THR A 105 14.24 5.50 11.93
CA THR A 105 15.54 4.79 11.96
C THR A 105 15.36 3.36 12.50
N VAL A 106 16.22 2.42 12.12
CA VAL A 106 16.16 1.03 12.63
C VAL A 106 16.36 1.02 14.14
N ALA A 107 15.47 0.34 14.86
CA ALA A 107 15.53 0.24 16.31
C ALA A 107 16.55 -0.81 16.75
N ASN A 108 17.24 -0.52 17.85
CA ASN A 108 18.04 -1.50 18.57
C ASN A 108 17.17 -2.18 19.65
N TYR A 109 16.72 -3.39 19.39
CA TYR A 109 16.01 -4.19 20.38
C TYR A 109 16.99 -5.11 21.11
N LYS A 110 17.53 -4.67 22.25
CA LYS A 110 18.42 -5.46 23.12
C LYS A 110 19.63 -6.08 22.38
N GLY A 111 20.23 -5.33 21.46
CA GLY A 111 21.37 -5.76 20.65
C GLY A 111 20.99 -6.48 19.35
N TYR A 112 19.70 -6.52 18.99
CA TYR A 112 19.21 -7.11 17.75
C TYR A 112 18.59 -6.06 16.84
N GLU A 113 18.75 -6.28 15.53
CA GLU A 113 17.85 -5.74 14.53
C GLU A 113 16.72 -6.75 14.32
N VAL A 114 15.48 -6.25 14.24
CA VAL A 114 14.27 -7.06 14.09
C VAL A 114 13.56 -6.63 12.80
N VAL A 115 13.10 -7.61 12.02
CA VAL A 115 12.33 -7.43 10.80
C VAL A 115 11.07 -8.27 10.88
N PHE A 116 9.97 -7.67 10.49
CA PHE A 116 8.72 -8.37 10.20
C PHE A 116 8.63 -8.57 8.70
N ALA A 117 8.16 -9.73 8.28
CA ALA A 117 7.95 -10.01 6.88
C ALA A 117 6.73 -10.88 6.65
N LEU A 118 6.07 -10.68 5.51
CA LEU A 118 5.08 -11.62 5.02
C LEU A 118 5.79 -12.89 4.55
N ALA A 119 5.29 -14.04 4.99
CA ALA A 119 5.80 -15.33 4.58
C ALA A 119 4.67 -16.35 4.42
N GLY A 120 4.91 -17.35 3.58
CA GLY A 120 3.96 -18.44 3.38
C GLY A 120 4.37 -19.49 2.35
N ASP A 121 3.54 -20.53 2.26
CA ASP A 121 3.70 -21.63 1.31
C ASP A 121 3.69 -21.12 -0.15
N PRO A 122 4.77 -21.29 -0.91
CA PRO A 122 4.87 -20.86 -2.31
C PRO A 122 3.77 -21.44 -3.22
N LYS A 123 3.13 -22.55 -2.83
CA LYS A 123 2.04 -23.18 -3.59
C LYS A 123 0.66 -22.60 -3.29
N ARG A 124 0.53 -21.78 -2.24
CA ARG A 124 -0.74 -21.23 -1.75
C ARG A 124 -0.65 -19.71 -1.68
N GLY A 125 -1.09 -19.03 -2.74
CA GLY A 125 -0.99 -17.56 -2.83
C GLY A 125 -1.70 -16.78 -1.71
N TRP A 126 -2.65 -17.40 -1.01
CA TRP A 126 -3.37 -16.86 0.15
C TRP A 126 -2.76 -17.24 1.51
N ASP A 127 -1.69 -18.04 1.53
CA ASP A 127 -0.95 -18.32 2.77
C ASP A 127 -0.05 -17.11 3.04
N THR A 128 -0.60 -16.12 3.75
CA THR A 128 0.06 -14.83 3.97
C THR A 128 -0.02 -14.49 5.45
N PHE A 129 1.07 -14.72 6.17
CA PHE A 129 1.15 -14.46 7.60
C PHE A 129 2.45 -13.73 7.98
N ILE A 130 2.41 -12.97 9.06
CA ILE A 130 3.54 -12.16 9.52
C ILE A 130 4.48 -13.04 10.33
N HIS A 131 5.72 -13.13 9.86
CA HIS A 131 6.83 -13.76 10.55
C HIS A 131 7.80 -12.70 11.10
N LEU A 132 8.47 -13.03 12.20
CA LEU A 132 9.51 -12.21 12.78
C LEU A 132 10.89 -12.82 12.51
N PHE A 133 11.76 -12.05 11.88
CA PHE A 133 13.16 -12.34 11.66
C PHE A 133 14.03 -11.41 12.50
N TYR A 134 15.20 -11.87 12.92
CA TYR A 134 16.12 -11.06 13.72
C TYR A 134 17.57 -11.47 13.51
N LYS A 135 18.48 -10.51 13.68
CA LYS A 135 19.93 -10.74 13.70
C LYS A 135 20.60 -9.85 14.73
N LYS A 136 21.82 -10.20 15.15
CA LYS A 136 22.63 -9.33 16.01
C LYS A 136 23.07 -8.11 15.20
N ILE A 137 23.05 -6.94 15.83
CA ILE A 137 23.55 -5.70 15.21
C ILE A 137 25.02 -5.89 14.80
N GLY A 138 25.36 -5.44 13.59
CA GLY A 138 26.71 -5.52 13.02
C GLY A 138 27.02 -6.80 12.23
N ASP A 139 26.17 -7.83 12.30
CA ASP A 139 26.27 -8.98 11.40
C ASP A 139 25.35 -8.76 10.21
N ASN A 140 25.91 -8.53 9.02
CA ASN A 140 25.12 -8.19 7.82
C ASN A 140 24.86 -9.38 6.90
N SER A 141 25.37 -10.58 7.22
CA SER A 141 25.15 -11.76 6.39
C SER A 141 23.67 -12.15 6.36
N ILE A 142 23.17 -12.60 5.20
CA ILE A 142 21.82 -13.21 5.14
C ILE A 142 21.69 -14.42 6.07
N ASP A 143 22.78 -15.16 6.26
CA ASP A 143 22.81 -16.36 7.10
C ASP A 143 22.67 -16.02 8.60
N ALA A 144 22.81 -14.75 8.98
CA ALA A 144 22.63 -14.26 10.35
C ALA A 144 21.15 -14.06 10.72
N TRP A 145 20.26 -13.92 9.75
CA TRP A 145 18.83 -13.81 10.00
C TRP A 145 18.27 -15.11 10.56
N LYS A 146 17.92 -15.10 11.84
CA LYS A 146 17.15 -16.14 12.52
C LYS A 146 15.66 -15.83 12.39
N SER A 147 14.83 -16.85 12.50
CA SER A 147 13.37 -16.72 12.53
C SER A 147 12.84 -17.03 13.93
N ALA A 148 11.97 -16.17 14.45
CA ALA A 148 11.18 -16.42 15.65
C ALA A 148 9.80 -17.05 15.32
N GLY A 149 9.53 -17.34 14.04
CA GLY A 149 8.27 -17.90 13.56
C GLY A 149 7.18 -16.84 13.34
N ARG A 150 5.93 -17.30 13.23
CA ARG A 150 4.75 -16.44 13.14
C ARG A 150 4.63 -15.56 14.38
N VAL A 151 4.24 -14.31 14.18
CA VAL A 151 3.93 -13.37 15.27
C VAL A 151 2.65 -13.79 16.00
N PHE A 152 1.64 -14.20 15.24
CA PHE A 152 0.32 -14.56 15.75
C PHE A 152 0.08 -16.07 15.70
N LYS A 153 -0.58 -16.59 16.73
CA LYS A 153 -1.21 -17.91 16.70
C LYS A 153 -2.58 -17.77 16.04
N ASP A 154 -3.07 -18.84 15.42
CA ASP A 154 -4.41 -18.84 14.81
C ASP A 154 -5.54 -18.50 15.80
N SER A 155 -5.34 -18.81 17.08
CA SER A 155 -6.28 -18.51 18.16
C SER A 155 -6.29 -17.04 18.58
N ASP A 156 -5.21 -16.28 18.35
CA ASP A 156 -5.03 -14.95 18.93
C ASP A 156 -6.10 -13.97 18.42
N LYS A 157 -6.51 -14.09 17.15
CA LYS A 157 -7.59 -13.28 16.55
C LYS A 157 -8.95 -13.40 17.26
N ASN A 158 -9.15 -14.49 18.02
CA ASN A 158 -10.40 -14.78 18.73
C ASN A 158 -10.36 -14.33 20.19
N VAL A 159 -9.19 -13.91 20.71
CA VAL A 159 -9.04 -13.48 22.10
C VAL A 159 -9.63 -12.08 22.31
N PRO A 160 -9.35 -11.09 21.44
CA PRO A 160 -10.11 -9.85 21.43
C PRO A 160 -11.55 -10.14 21.01
N ASN A 161 -12.54 -9.57 21.71
CA ASN A 161 -13.93 -9.57 21.26
C ASN A 161 -14.14 -8.55 20.11
N ASP A 162 -13.24 -8.55 19.14
CA ASP A 162 -13.23 -7.66 17.99
C ASP A 162 -13.95 -8.34 16.80
N PRO A 163 -15.07 -7.75 16.31
CA PRO A 163 -15.94 -8.37 15.30
C PRO A 163 -15.37 -8.36 13.87
N ILE A 164 -14.27 -7.64 13.64
CA ILE A 164 -13.56 -7.61 12.36
C ILE A 164 -12.39 -8.59 12.43
N LEU A 165 -11.63 -8.56 13.53
CA LEU A 165 -10.43 -9.37 13.71
C LEU A 165 -10.70 -10.87 13.70
N ASN A 166 -11.81 -11.31 14.29
CA ASN A 166 -12.18 -12.72 14.30
C ASN A 166 -12.53 -13.30 12.91
N LYS A 167 -12.59 -12.46 11.86
CA LYS A 167 -12.80 -12.84 10.46
C LYS A 167 -11.52 -12.78 9.63
N GLN A 168 -10.37 -12.53 10.24
CA GLN A 168 -9.07 -12.50 9.57
C GLN A 168 -8.77 -13.85 8.92
N ALA A 169 -8.42 -13.80 7.63
CA ALA A 169 -7.91 -14.93 6.87
C ALA A 169 -6.41 -14.78 6.56
N GLU A 170 -5.94 -13.55 6.36
CA GLU A 170 -4.56 -13.22 6.04
C GLU A 170 -4.07 -12.02 6.86
N GLU A 171 -2.76 -11.99 7.12
CA GLU A 171 -2.06 -10.89 7.77
C GLU A 171 -1.16 -10.23 6.73
N TRP A 172 -1.51 -9.03 6.28
CA TRP A 172 -0.80 -8.27 5.26
C TRP A 172 0.07 -7.16 5.87
N SER A 173 0.84 -6.47 5.03
CA SER A 173 1.93 -5.58 5.40
C SER A 173 1.54 -4.40 6.30
N GLY A 174 2.56 -3.76 6.89
CA GLY A 174 2.44 -2.56 7.71
C GLY A 174 3.79 -2.05 8.21
N SER A 175 3.87 -1.72 9.51
CA SER A 175 5.06 -1.16 10.15
C SER A 175 5.18 -1.61 11.61
N ALA A 176 6.36 -1.42 12.21
CA ALA A 176 6.56 -1.71 13.62
C ALA A 176 7.41 -0.63 14.27
N THR A 177 7.02 -0.20 15.47
CA THR A 177 7.74 0.82 16.24
C THR A 177 8.20 0.26 17.60
N LEU A 178 9.40 0.64 18.02
CA LEU A 178 9.89 0.46 19.38
C LEU A 178 9.42 1.65 20.21
N THR A 179 8.47 1.42 21.10
CA THR A 179 7.90 2.46 21.95
C THR A 179 8.93 2.97 22.96
N SER A 180 8.70 4.17 23.50
CA SER A 180 9.60 4.79 24.49
C SER A 180 9.73 3.99 25.80
N ASP A 181 8.74 3.15 26.13
CA ASP A 181 8.78 2.20 27.26
C ASP A 181 9.30 0.81 26.87
N GLY A 182 9.89 0.66 25.68
CA GLY A 182 10.61 -0.53 25.24
C GLY A 182 9.72 -1.68 24.74
N LYS A 183 8.51 -1.38 24.28
CA LYS A 183 7.56 -2.35 23.72
C LYS A 183 7.65 -2.39 22.21
N VAL A 184 7.43 -3.57 21.64
CA VAL A 184 7.31 -3.74 20.19
C VAL A 184 5.85 -3.55 19.83
N ARG A 185 5.53 -2.45 19.15
CA ARG A 185 4.18 -2.13 18.70
C ARG A 185 4.10 -2.37 17.19
N LEU A 186 3.29 -3.33 16.79
CA LEU A 186 3.06 -3.72 15.40
C LEU A 186 1.79 -3.06 14.87
N PHE A 187 1.84 -2.57 13.65
CA PHE A 187 0.70 -2.17 12.84
C PHE A 187 0.73 -2.97 11.54
N TYR A 188 -0.42 -3.50 11.14
CA TYR A 188 -0.50 -4.35 9.97
C TYR A 188 -1.90 -4.36 9.39
N THR A 189 -2.06 -5.04 8.27
CA THR A 189 -3.34 -5.14 7.58
C THR A 189 -4.01 -6.47 7.89
N ASN A 190 -5.15 -6.42 8.58
CA ASN A 190 -6.04 -7.56 8.71
C ASN A 190 -6.84 -7.70 7.42
N ARG A 191 -6.68 -8.81 6.70
CA ARG A 191 -7.49 -9.11 5.52
C ARG A 191 -8.47 -10.25 5.78
N GLN A 192 -9.74 -9.96 5.53
CA GLN A 192 -10.82 -10.93 5.51
C GLN A 192 -10.68 -11.87 4.30
N GLY A 193 -11.20 -13.10 4.41
CA GLY A 193 -11.31 -13.99 3.26
C GLY A 193 -12.14 -13.41 2.11
N TRP A 194 -11.99 -14.00 0.92
CA TRP A 194 -12.82 -13.68 -0.24
C TRP A 194 -13.88 -14.77 -0.45
N ASP A 195 -15.13 -14.42 -0.17
CA ASP A 195 -16.30 -15.26 -0.39
C ASP A 195 -17.57 -14.38 -0.58
N PRO A 196 -17.76 -13.81 -1.79
CA PRO A 196 -18.85 -12.89 -2.07
C PRO A 196 -20.24 -13.48 -1.84
N ALA A 197 -20.41 -14.80 -1.93
CA ALA A 197 -21.69 -15.48 -1.70
C ALA A 197 -22.17 -15.33 -0.25
N HIS A 198 -21.24 -15.11 0.69
CA HIS A 198 -21.51 -14.89 2.11
C HIS A 198 -21.18 -13.46 2.57
N GLY A 199 -20.97 -12.54 1.63
CA GLY A 199 -20.70 -11.13 1.92
C GLY A 199 -19.27 -10.85 2.40
N PHE A 200 -18.30 -11.69 2.03
CA PHE A 200 -16.88 -11.48 2.30
C PHE A 200 -16.16 -11.05 1.03
N PHE A 201 -15.63 -9.83 1.03
CA PHE A 201 -15.06 -9.20 -0.18
C PHE A 201 -13.58 -8.86 -0.02
N GLY A 202 -12.84 -9.62 0.81
CA GLY A 202 -11.42 -9.31 1.03
C GLY A 202 -11.19 -8.02 1.79
N LYS A 203 -12.10 -7.64 2.71
CA LYS A 203 -12.02 -6.42 3.52
C LYS A 203 -10.64 -6.28 4.15
N GLN A 204 -10.01 -5.12 3.95
CA GLN A 204 -8.75 -4.75 4.56
C GLN A 204 -9.02 -3.82 5.74
N THR A 205 -8.30 -3.98 6.84
CA THR A 205 -8.50 -3.19 8.07
C THR A 205 -7.16 -2.95 8.75
N LEU A 206 -6.86 -1.68 9.02
CA LEU A 206 -5.68 -1.28 9.77
C LEU A 206 -5.80 -1.82 11.19
N THR A 207 -4.79 -2.56 11.64
CA THR A 207 -4.84 -3.35 12.87
C THR A 207 -3.55 -3.18 13.66
N THR A 208 -3.61 -3.26 14.99
CA THR A 208 -2.43 -3.19 15.85
C THR A 208 -2.40 -4.28 16.91
N ALA A 209 -1.19 -4.65 17.33
CA ALA A 209 -0.93 -5.44 18.52
C ALA A 209 0.41 -5.05 19.16
N GLN A 210 0.55 -5.25 20.47
CA GLN A 210 1.86 -5.32 21.10
C GLN A 210 2.40 -6.75 20.98
N VAL A 211 3.64 -6.88 20.50
CA VAL A 211 4.34 -8.17 20.40
C VAL A 211 5.24 -8.37 21.62
N ASN A 212 4.97 -9.40 22.40
CA ASN A 212 5.73 -9.71 23.60
C ASN A 212 6.89 -10.67 23.25
N LEU A 213 8.11 -10.17 23.41
CA LEU A 213 9.34 -10.90 23.10
C LEU A 213 10.16 -11.20 24.37
N SER A 214 10.76 -12.38 24.42
CA SER A 214 11.77 -12.76 25.41
C SER A 214 13.07 -13.22 24.76
N GLU A 215 14.14 -13.20 25.57
CA GLU A 215 15.44 -13.80 25.27
C GLU A 215 15.64 -15.01 26.18
N PRO A 216 15.18 -16.22 25.79
CA PRO A 216 15.36 -17.42 26.60
C PRO A 216 16.84 -17.81 26.77
N ASP A 217 17.72 -17.36 25.86
CA ASP A 217 19.16 -17.52 25.92
C ASP A 217 19.87 -16.31 25.26
N ALA A 218 21.21 -16.28 25.28
CA ALA A 218 22.02 -15.16 24.80
C ALA A 218 21.91 -14.85 23.28
N SER A 219 21.29 -15.75 22.51
CA SER A 219 21.31 -15.75 21.06
C SER A 219 19.94 -15.89 20.40
N THR A 220 18.87 -16.05 21.17
CA THR A 220 17.53 -16.37 20.67
C THR A 220 16.54 -15.29 21.09
N LEU A 221 15.79 -14.76 20.13
CA LEU A 221 14.55 -14.03 20.38
C LEU A 221 13.36 -14.95 20.14
N LYS A 222 12.37 -14.88 21.03
CA LYS A 222 11.15 -15.68 20.98
C LYS A 222 9.92 -14.79 21.09
N VAL A 223 8.91 -15.07 20.26
CA VAL A 223 7.56 -14.53 20.44
C VAL A 223 6.83 -15.34 21.51
N ASP A 224 6.49 -14.70 22.63
CA ASP A 224 5.71 -15.34 23.70
C ASP A 224 4.20 -15.24 23.47
N GLY A 225 3.78 -14.16 22.83
CA GLY A 225 2.40 -13.89 22.44
C GLY A 225 2.19 -12.41 22.12
N VAL A 226 0.92 -12.03 21.98
CA VAL A 226 0.51 -10.66 21.71
C VAL A 226 -0.49 -10.17 22.75
N GLU A 227 -0.55 -8.86 22.94
CA GLU A 227 -1.57 -8.19 23.76
C GLU A 227 -1.98 -6.86 23.12
N ASP A 228 -3.01 -6.20 23.68
CA ASP A 228 -3.57 -4.96 23.12
C ASP A 228 -3.87 -5.08 21.60
N PHE A 229 -4.45 -6.22 21.23
CA PHE A 229 -4.70 -6.63 19.85
C PHE A 229 -6.10 -6.16 19.40
N LYS A 230 -6.16 -5.26 18.43
CA LYS A 230 -7.41 -4.58 18.03
C LYS A 230 -7.35 -4.01 16.61
N SER A 231 -8.51 -3.95 15.96
CA SER A 231 -8.74 -3.19 14.74
C SER A 231 -8.76 -1.69 15.03
N ILE A 232 -8.24 -0.87 14.12
CA ILE A 232 -8.16 0.59 14.24
C ILE A 232 -9.13 1.27 13.26
N PHE A 233 -9.03 0.93 11.97
CA PHE A 233 -9.74 1.66 10.93
C PHE A 233 -10.00 0.79 9.69
N ASP A 234 -11.22 0.87 9.16
CA ASP A 234 -11.73 0.05 8.06
C ASP A 234 -12.39 0.86 6.92
N GLY A 235 -12.11 2.17 6.86
CA GLY A 235 -12.65 3.11 5.87
C GLY A 235 -13.95 3.78 6.32
N ASP A 236 -14.07 5.10 6.16
CA ASP A 236 -15.23 5.88 6.62
C ASP A 236 -16.25 6.17 5.51
N GLY A 237 -15.90 5.84 4.26
CA GLY A 237 -16.67 6.04 3.03
C GLY A 237 -16.75 7.49 2.53
N LYS A 238 -16.30 8.46 3.32
CA LYS A 238 -16.32 9.88 2.97
C LYS A 238 -14.94 10.38 2.58
N ILE A 239 -13.96 10.11 3.43
CA ILE A 239 -12.57 10.48 3.21
C ILE A 239 -11.81 9.32 2.57
N TYR A 240 -12.08 8.10 3.00
CA TYR A 240 -11.48 6.88 2.48
C TYR A 240 -12.55 5.87 2.09
N GLN A 241 -12.39 5.25 0.92
CA GLN A 241 -13.29 4.20 0.46
C GLN A 241 -13.35 3.05 1.48
N ASN A 242 -14.53 2.47 1.68
CA ASN A 242 -14.68 1.19 2.38
C ASN A 242 -15.04 0.05 1.42
N VAL A 243 -14.88 -1.18 1.89
CA VAL A 243 -15.07 -2.38 1.04
C VAL A 243 -16.47 -2.47 0.41
N ASP A 244 -17.51 -2.02 1.13
CA ASP A 244 -18.90 -2.10 0.64
C ASP A 244 -19.15 -1.13 -0.52
N GLN A 245 -18.49 0.02 -0.54
CA GLN A 245 -18.58 0.95 -1.66
C GLN A 245 -17.95 0.40 -2.94
N SER A 246 -16.86 -0.35 -2.81
CA SER A 246 -16.16 -0.96 -3.95
C SER A 246 -16.92 -2.18 -4.47
N PHE A 247 -17.31 -3.09 -3.59
CA PHE A 247 -17.77 -4.44 -3.99
C PHE A 247 -19.21 -4.78 -3.59
N GLY A 248 -19.85 -4.00 -2.71
CA GLY A 248 -21.20 -4.30 -2.22
C GLY A 248 -22.30 -4.22 -3.30
N GLY A 249 -22.00 -3.57 -4.43
CA GLY A 249 -22.87 -3.52 -5.61
C GLY A 249 -22.81 -4.75 -6.52
N GLY A 250 -21.88 -5.68 -6.27
CA GLY A 250 -21.68 -6.90 -7.07
C GLY A 250 -20.81 -6.74 -8.32
N ASP A 251 -20.20 -5.56 -8.52
CA ASP A 251 -19.12 -5.35 -9.48
C ASP A 251 -17.78 -5.48 -8.74
N TYR A 252 -16.89 -6.33 -9.24
CA TYR A 252 -15.59 -6.62 -8.63
C TYR A 252 -14.42 -6.20 -9.54
N SER A 253 -14.68 -5.32 -10.50
CA SER A 253 -13.65 -4.80 -11.41
C SER A 253 -12.74 -3.72 -10.80
N ASP A 254 -13.18 -3.15 -9.67
CA ASP A 254 -12.48 -2.14 -8.88
C ASP A 254 -11.35 -2.73 -8.02
N ASN A 255 -10.42 -1.91 -7.52
CA ASN A 255 -9.35 -2.35 -6.63
C ASN A 255 -9.40 -1.64 -5.27
N HIS A 256 -10.17 -2.19 -4.34
CA HIS A 256 -10.22 -1.69 -2.96
C HIS A 256 -8.89 -1.93 -2.21
N THR A 257 -8.35 -0.86 -1.65
CA THR A 257 -7.14 -0.86 -0.83
C THR A 257 -7.39 -0.12 0.50
N LEU A 258 -6.90 -0.71 1.59
CA LEU A 258 -6.82 -0.06 2.91
C LEU A 258 -5.76 -0.79 3.76
N ARG A 259 -4.50 -0.58 3.43
CA ARG A 259 -3.40 -1.42 3.89
C ARG A 259 -2.10 -0.66 4.12
N ASP A 260 -1.06 -1.39 4.48
CA ASP A 260 0.30 -0.89 4.65
C ASP A 260 0.43 0.29 5.64
N PRO A 261 -0.15 0.21 6.87
CA PRO A 261 -0.06 1.29 7.83
C PRO A 261 1.37 1.51 8.30
N HIS A 262 1.90 2.69 7.99
CA HIS A 262 3.19 3.21 8.42
C HIS A 262 3.04 4.14 9.61
N TYR A 263 3.60 3.74 10.75
CA TYR A 263 3.61 4.53 11.97
C TYR A 263 4.63 5.66 11.91
N VAL A 264 4.23 6.85 12.33
CA VAL A 264 5.12 8.00 12.47
C VAL A 264 4.64 8.94 13.56
N GLU A 265 5.56 9.68 14.18
CA GLU A 265 5.22 10.73 15.15
C GLU A 265 5.69 12.11 14.67
N ASP A 266 4.90 13.14 15.00
CA ASP A 266 5.29 14.55 14.85
C ASP A 266 4.86 15.34 16.09
N ASN A 267 5.80 16.02 16.75
CA ASN A 267 5.55 16.81 17.96
C ASN A 267 4.76 16.08 19.07
N GLY A 268 4.99 14.76 19.23
CA GLY A 268 4.32 13.91 20.23
C GLY A 268 2.93 13.41 19.82
N HIS A 269 2.46 13.76 18.63
CA HIS A 269 1.26 13.17 18.03
C HIS A 269 1.64 11.93 17.23
N LYS A 270 0.77 10.91 17.27
CA LYS A 270 0.97 9.59 16.66
C LYS A 270 0.08 9.44 15.44
N TYR A 271 0.63 8.96 14.34
CA TYR A 271 -0.11 8.83 13.08
C TYR A 271 0.12 7.48 12.43
N LEU A 272 -0.86 7.03 11.65
CA LEU A 272 -0.65 6.03 10.61
C LEU A 272 -0.84 6.69 9.25
N VAL A 273 0.14 6.52 8.36
CA VAL A 273 0.03 6.80 6.93
C VAL A 273 -0.12 5.48 6.20
N PHE A 274 -1.06 5.35 5.27
CA PHE A 274 -1.46 4.04 4.74
C PHE A 274 -1.88 4.13 3.28
N GLU A 275 -1.81 3.02 2.56
CA GLU A 275 -2.43 2.89 1.25
C GLU A 275 -3.96 2.82 1.40
N SER A 276 -4.68 3.58 0.58
CA SER A 276 -6.15 3.62 0.54
C SER A 276 -6.68 4.06 -0.82
N ASN A 277 -8.00 4.10 -0.99
CA ASN A 277 -8.65 4.81 -2.11
C ASN A 277 -9.43 6.02 -1.57
N THR A 278 -9.60 7.07 -2.39
CA THR A 278 -10.36 8.27 -1.99
C THR A 278 -11.82 7.94 -1.70
N GLY A 279 -12.42 8.64 -0.74
CA GLY A 279 -13.84 8.55 -0.43
C GLY A 279 -14.71 9.56 -1.19
N THR A 280 -16.00 9.57 -0.89
CA THR A 280 -17.02 10.36 -1.62
C THR A 280 -16.85 11.88 -1.51
N GLU A 281 -16.13 12.39 -0.53
CA GLU A 281 -15.90 13.83 -0.27
C GLU A 281 -14.47 14.29 -0.63
N THR A 282 -13.61 13.39 -1.14
CA THR A 282 -12.19 13.66 -1.42
C THR A 282 -11.79 13.30 -2.85
N GLY A 283 -12.69 13.51 -3.81
CA GLY A 283 -12.43 13.19 -5.22
C GLY A 283 -12.56 11.71 -5.52
N TYR A 284 -13.80 11.19 -5.43
CA TYR A 284 -14.11 9.78 -5.66
C TYR A 284 -13.89 9.35 -7.11
N GLN A 285 -13.74 8.05 -7.35
CA GLN A 285 -13.72 7.46 -8.68
C GLN A 285 -15.02 7.71 -9.45
N GLY A 286 -14.95 7.64 -10.78
CA GLY A 286 -16.09 7.76 -11.68
C GLY A 286 -15.87 8.69 -12.87
N GLU A 287 -16.84 8.76 -13.77
CA GLU A 287 -16.76 9.53 -15.02
C GLU A 287 -16.56 11.04 -14.80
N ASP A 288 -17.00 11.57 -13.65
CA ASP A 288 -16.80 12.99 -13.34
C ASP A 288 -15.33 13.34 -13.07
N ALA A 289 -14.51 12.39 -12.61
CA ALA A 289 -13.10 12.61 -12.31
C ALA A 289 -12.31 13.12 -13.53
N PHE A 290 -12.70 12.71 -14.74
CA PHE A 290 -12.09 13.19 -16.00
C PHE A 290 -12.24 14.69 -16.22
N ASN A 291 -13.17 15.35 -15.52
CA ASN A 291 -13.43 16.78 -15.67
C ASN A 291 -12.65 17.63 -14.68
N ASN A 292 -11.92 17.03 -13.74
CA ASN A 292 -11.13 17.74 -12.73
C ASN A 292 -9.69 18.00 -13.20
N LYS A 293 -9.35 19.26 -13.42
CA LYS A 293 -8.01 19.69 -13.87
C LYS A 293 -6.90 19.37 -12.86
N ALA A 294 -7.21 19.26 -11.57
CA ALA A 294 -6.23 18.98 -10.53
C ALA A 294 -5.51 17.63 -10.75
N PHE A 295 -6.21 16.63 -11.30
CA PHE A 295 -5.65 15.29 -11.56
C PHE A 295 -4.73 15.26 -12.78
N TYR A 296 -4.84 16.24 -13.67
CA TYR A 296 -4.00 16.35 -14.87
C TYR A 296 -2.75 17.17 -14.59
N GLY A 297 -2.86 18.27 -13.84
CA GLY A 297 -1.78 19.24 -13.73
C GLY A 297 -1.55 19.98 -15.06
N GLY A 298 -0.34 20.50 -15.26
CA GLY A 298 0.02 21.21 -16.49
C GLY A 298 -0.81 22.48 -16.77
N ASN A 299 -0.92 22.84 -18.05
CA ASN A 299 -1.70 24.00 -18.48
C ASN A 299 -3.04 23.57 -19.11
N LYS A 300 -3.91 24.53 -19.44
CA LYS A 300 -5.23 24.26 -20.01
C LYS A 300 -5.20 23.40 -21.28
N LYS A 301 -4.24 23.66 -22.20
CA LYS A 301 -4.12 22.91 -23.44
C LYS A 301 -3.75 21.45 -23.18
N PHE A 302 -2.80 21.22 -22.27
CA PHE A 302 -2.44 19.88 -21.83
C PHE A 302 -3.64 19.12 -21.26
N PHE A 303 -4.41 19.75 -20.36
CA PHE A 303 -5.63 19.15 -19.80
C PHE A 303 -6.62 18.73 -20.88
N GLU A 304 -6.93 19.62 -21.82
CA GLU A 304 -7.90 19.35 -22.90
C GLU A 304 -7.45 18.16 -23.76
N ASP A 305 -6.18 18.16 -24.19
CA ASP A 305 -5.61 17.10 -25.04
C ASP A 305 -5.54 15.75 -24.31
N GLU A 306 -5.03 15.75 -23.08
CA GLU A 306 -4.84 14.53 -22.31
C GLU A 306 -6.18 13.92 -21.89
N ARG A 307 -7.16 14.76 -21.56
CA ARG A 307 -8.53 14.32 -21.27
C ARG A 307 -9.19 13.70 -22.49
N GLU A 308 -9.12 14.35 -23.66
CA GLU A 308 -9.68 13.81 -24.90
C GLU A 308 -9.05 12.46 -25.26
N LYS A 309 -7.71 12.37 -25.16
CA LYS A 309 -6.97 11.13 -25.40
C LYS A 309 -7.39 10.01 -24.44
N LEU A 310 -7.48 10.30 -23.14
CA LEU A 310 -7.84 9.30 -22.13
C LEU A 310 -9.29 8.82 -22.29
N LEU A 311 -10.22 9.71 -22.64
CA LEU A 311 -11.62 9.36 -22.90
C LEU A 311 -11.80 8.53 -24.17
N ALA A 312 -10.98 8.73 -25.19
CA ALA A 312 -10.99 7.93 -26.41
C ALA A 312 -10.14 6.65 -26.31
N GLY A 313 -9.28 6.55 -25.29
CA GLY A 313 -8.27 5.52 -25.15
C GLY A 313 -8.77 4.20 -24.55
N PRO A 314 -8.03 3.09 -24.77
CA PRO A 314 -8.42 1.77 -24.27
C PRO A 314 -8.36 1.66 -22.74
N LYS A 315 -7.62 2.55 -22.07
CA LYS A 315 -7.50 2.58 -20.61
C LYS A 315 -8.58 3.41 -19.90
N LYS A 316 -9.61 3.92 -20.62
CA LYS A 316 -10.71 4.69 -20.03
C LYS A 316 -11.34 3.98 -18.83
N SER A 317 -11.71 2.71 -18.99
CA SER A 317 -12.38 1.94 -17.93
C SER A 317 -11.53 1.84 -16.67
N LEU A 318 -10.22 1.60 -16.83
CA LEU A 318 -9.28 1.54 -15.71
C LEU A 318 -9.11 2.92 -15.06
N ALA A 319 -9.02 3.99 -15.87
CA ALA A 319 -8.92 5.36 -15.37
C ALA A 319 -10.18 5.82 -14.62
N THR A 320 -11.37 5.37 -15.04
CA THR A 320 -12.63 5.66 -14.36
C THR A 320 -12.63 5.13 -12.93
N LEU A 321 -11.99 3.99 -12.68
CA LEU A 321 -11.91 3.35 -11.37
C LEU A 321 -10.74 3.90 -10.53
N ALA A 322 -9.62 4.23 -11.16
CA ALA A 322 -8.40 4.67 -10.49
C ALA A 322 -8.58 5.89 -9.56
N ASN A 323 -8.52 5.65 -8.25
CA ASN A 323 -8.57 6.66 -7.20
C ASN A 323 -7.72 6.30 -5.96
N GLY A 324 -6.58 5.63 -6.15
CA GLY A 324 -5.61 5.34 -5.10
C GLY A 324 -5.16 6.59 -4.34
N SER A 325 -4.74 6.43 -3.10
CA SER A 325 -4.39 7.52 -2.17
C SER A 325 -3.47 7.03 -1.06
N LEU A 326 -2.64 7.94 -0.53
CA LEU A 326 -1.95 7.71 0.73
C LEU A 326 -2.69 8.48 1.83
N GLY A 327 -3.39 7.75 2.68
CA GLY A 327 -4.17 8.27 3.77
C GLY A 327 -3.35 8.64 5.00
N ILE A 328 -3.96 9.36 5.94
CA ILE A 328 -3.40 9.60 7.27
C ILE A 328 -4.51 9.64 8.32
N ILE A 329 -4.28 9.00 9.45
CA ILE A 329 -5.11 9.09 10.65
C ILE A 329 -4.25 9.41 11.86
N GLU A 330 -4.80 10.17 12.80
CA GLU A 330 -4.18 10.38 14.11
C GLU A 330 -4.65 9.28 15.08
N LEU A 331 -3.73 8.80 15.92
CA LEU A 331 -3.98 7.83 16.97
C LEU A 331 -4.00 8.50 18.35
N ASN A 332 -4.75 7.89 19.27
CA ASN A 332 -4.61 8.15 20.70
C ASN A 332 -3.33 7.51 21.25
N ASP A 333 -2.97 7.82 22.49
CA ASP A 333 -1.79 7.23 23.13
C ASP A 333 -1.87 5.71 23.31
N ASP A 334 -3.09 5.18 23.38
CA ASP A 334 -3.38 3.75 23.43
C ASP A 334 -3.48 3.11 22.03
N TYR A 335 -3.12 3.85 20.96
CA TYR A 335 -3.15 3.40 19.57
C TYR A 335 -4.55 3.14 19.00
N SER A 336 -5.63 3.59 19.66
CA SER A 336 -6.96 3.65 19.05
C SER A 336 -7.07 4.84 18.08
N LEU A 337 -8.02 4.79 17.14
CA LEU A 337 -8.28 5.90 16.23
C LEU A 337 -8.71 7.15 17.00
N LYS A 338 -8.02 8.27 16.76
CA LYS A 338 -8.38 9.59 17.30
C LYS A 338 -9.10 10.44 16.28
N THR A 339 -8.56 10.56 15.07
CA THR A 339 -9.13 11.43 14.03
C THR A 339 -8.78 10.92 12.63
N VAL A 340 -9.80 10.87 11.77
CA VAL A 340 -9.61 10.65 10.32
C VAL A 340 -9.25 11.99 9.69
N MET A 341 -8.16 12.04 8.94
CA MET A 341 -7.65 13.26 8.31
C MET A 341 -7.74 13.14 6.78
N LYS A 342 -7.56 14.25 6.05
CA LYS A 342 -7.53 14.21 4.59
C LYS A 342 -6.33 13.40 4.08
N PRO A 343 -6.41 12.75 2.90
CA PRO A 343 -5.26 12.11 2.28
C PRO A 343 -4.06 13.06 2.16
N LEU A 344 -2.85 12.51 2.19
CA LEU A 344 -1.64 13.27 1.90
C LEU A 344 -1.50 13.51 0.39
N ILE A 345 -1.81 12.48 -0.40
CA ILE A 345 -1.76 12.50 -1.86
C ILE A 345 -2.75 11.49 -2.46
N ALA A 346 -3.28 11.76 -3.66
CA ALA A 346 -4.07 10.80 -4.45
C ALA A 346 -3.59 10.65 -5.90
N SER A 347 -3.91 9.52 -6.52
CA SER A 347 -3.52 9.10 -7.87
C SER A 347 -4.71 8.99 -8.82
N ASN A 348 -5.72 9.85 -8.63
CA ASN A 348 -6.93 9.87 -9.46
C ASN A 348 -6.62 9.85 -10.96
N LEU A 349 -7.32 8.99 -11.70
CA LEU A 349 -7.12 8.71 -13.12
C LEU A 349 -5.75 8.13 -13.47
N VAL A 350 -4.76 8.06 -12.58
CA VAL A 350 -3.42 7.50 -12.84
C VAL A 350 -3.41 6.01 -12.56
N THR A 351 -3.72 5.62 -11.34
CA THR A 351 -3.79 4.22 -10.89
C THR A 351 -4.61 4.11 -9.61
N ASP A 352 -5.07 2.90 -9.35
CA ASP A 352 -5.87 2.54 -8.18
C ASP A 352 -5.05 1.93 -7.04
N GLU A 353 -3.73 1.80 -7.24
CA GLU A 353 -2.85 1.08 -6.32
C GLU A 353 -1.52 1.82 -6.15
N ILE A 354 -1.30 2.35 -4.95
CA ILE A 354 -0.08 3.02 -4.52
C ILE A 354 0.31 2.48 -3.15
N GLU A 355 1.14 1.44 -3.17
CA GLU A 355 1.42 0.52 -2.08
C GLU A 355 2.56 1.00 -1.20
N ARG A 356 2.83 0.27 -0.10
CA ARG A 356 4.01 0.42 0.75
C ARG A 356 4.25 1.86 1.19
N ALA A 357 3.19 2.51 1.67
CA ALA A 357 3.27 3.85 2.21
C ALA A 357 4.43 3.98 3.21
N ASN A 358 5.26 5.01 3.06
CA ASN A 358 6.43 5.22 3.90
C ASN A 358 6.67 6.71 4.08
N VAL A 359 6.84 7.18 5.32
CA VAL A 359 7.05 8.60 5.59
C VAL A 359 7.99 8.82 6.75
N PHE A 360 8.95 9.73 6.58
CA PHE A 360 9.84 10.11 7.66
C PHE A 360 10.35 11.54 7.50
N GLN A 361 10.79 12.12 8.62
CA GLN A 361 11.46 13.40 8.61
C GLN A 361 12.97 13.19 8.41
N LYS A 362 13.57 14.02 7.54
CA LYS A 362 15.02 14.07 7.34
C LYS A 362 15.44 15.50 7.04
N ASN A 363 16.46 16.00 7.76
CA ASN A 363 17.00 17.34 7.59
C ASN A 363 15.92 18.46 7.59
N GLY A 364 14.93 18.34 8.49
CA GLY A 364 13.84 19.30 8.63
C GLY A 364 12.81 19.29 7.49
N LYS A 365 12.81 18.26 6.63
CA LYS A 365 11.81 18.04 5.58
C LYS A 365 11.17 16.67 5.77
N TRP A 366 9.92 16.55 5.33
CA TRP A 366 9.16 15.30 5.33
C TRP A 366 9.22 14.67 3.95
N TYR A 367 9.57 13.39 3.90
CA TYR A 367 9.66 12.60 2.68
C TYR A 367 8.62 11.49 2.73
N LEU A 368 7.75 11.43 1.72
CA LEU A 368 6.69 10.43 1.57
C LEU A 368 6.98 9.59 0.34
N PHE A 369 6.92 8.27 0.46
CA PHE A 369 7.16 7.31 -0.61
C PHE A 369 6.01 6.31 -0.75
N THR A 370 5.93 5.73 -1.94
CA THR A 370 4.99 4.64 -2.26
C THR A 370 5.51 3.86 -3.45
N ASP A 371 5.26 2.56 -3.47
CA ASP A 371 5.52 1.70 -4.61
C ASP A 371 4.29 1.58 -5.51
N SER A 372 4.48 1.44 -6.82
CA SER A 372 3.36 1.18 -7.72
C SER A 372 3.78 0.47 -9.00
N ARG A 373 2.85 -0.25 -9.61
CA ARG A 373 3.06 -1.06 -10.81
C ARG A 373 2.55 -0.33 -12.05
N GLY A 374 3.42 -0.17 -13.05
CA GLY A 374 3.05 0.39 -14.35
C GLY A 374 1.92 -0.40 -15.05
N SER A 375 1.83 -1.72 -14.82
CA SER A 375 0.73 -2.56 -15.31
C SER A 375 -0.66 -2.14 -14.85
N LYS A 376 -0.76 -1.40 -13.73
CA LYS A 376 -2.01 -0.86 -13.18
C LYS A 376 -2.18 0.63 -13.45
N MET A 377 -1.28 1.24 -14.21
CA MET A 377 -1.30 2.67 -14.55
C MET A 377 -1.93 2.95 -15.91
N THR A 378 -2.48 4.15 -16.06
CA THR A 378 -3.12 4.63 -17.31
C THR A 378 -2.30 5.67 -18.08
N ILE A 379 -1.00 5.72 -17.81
CA ILE A 379 -0.06 6.68 -18.39
C ILE A 379 0.58 6.07 -19.64
N ASP A 380 0.72 6.88 -20.69
CA ASP A 380 1.39 6.46 -21.92
C ASP A 380 2.90 6.38 -21.72
N GLY A 381 3.54 5.40 -22.34
CA GLY A 381 4.98 5.16 -22.21
C GLY A 381 5.38 4.39 -20.94
N ILE A 382 4.47 4.24 -19.97
CA ILE A 382 4.64 3.33 -18.82
C ILE A 382 4.14 1.94 -19.21
N GLY A 383 5.05 0.97 -19.19
CA GLY A 383 4.86 -0.43 -19.55
C GLY A 383 4.31 -1.29 -18.41
N ALA A 384 3.97 -2.54 -18.74
CA ALA A 384 3.44 -3.50 -17.78
C ALA A 384 4.50 -4.10 -16.85
N GLU A 385 5.76 -4.09 -17.27
CA GLU A 385 6.91 -4.58 -16.50
C GLU A 385 7.47 -3.53 -15.55
N ASP A 386 7.15 -2.25 -15.79
CA ASP A 386 7.66 -1.17 -14.96
C ASP A 386 7.11 -1.25 -13.52
N VAL A 387 8.01 -1.13 -12.57
CA VAL A 387 7.76 -0.96 -11.14
C VAL A 387 8.47 0.30 -10.69
N TYR A 388 7.79 1.10 -9.87
CA TYR A 388 8.30 2.36 -9.40
C TYR A 388 8.26 2.46 -7.89
N MET A 389 9.29 3.07 -7.31
CA MET A 389 9.16 3.79 -6.05
C MET A 389 9.02 5.28 -6.38
N LEU A 390 7.87 5.86 -6.04
CA LEU A 390 7.58 7.27 -6.15
C LEU A 390 7.87 7.98 -4.82
N GLY A 391 8.21 9.25 -4.87
CA GLY A 391 8.54 10.03 -3.68
C GLY A 391 8.21 11.50 -3.78
N TYR A 392 7.88 12.08 -2.63
CA TYR A 392 7.38 13.44 -2.48
C TYR A 392 8.00 14.11 -1.25
N ILE A 393 8.10 15.44 -1.28
CA ILE A 393 8.69 16.24 -0.20
C ILE A 393 7.74 17.33 0.28
N SER A 394 7.72 17.56 1.60
CA SER A 394 6.98 18.63 2.25
C SER A 394 7.78 19.27 3.39
N ASP A 395 7.36 20.47 3.80
CA ASP A 395 7.85 21.13 5.01
C ASP A 395 7.12 20.65 6.28
N SER A 396 6.04 19.88 6.11
CA SER A 396 5.20 19.36 7.21
C SER A 396 4.68 17.97 6.87
N LEU A 397 4.48 17.12 7.89
CA LEU A 397 3.98 15.75 7.73
C LEU A 397 2.67 15.71 6.94
N THR A 398 1.78 16.67 7.19
CA THR A 398 0.45 16.76 6.58
C THR A 398 0.43 17.52 5.24
N GLY A 399 1.59 17.71 4.60
CA GLY A 399 1.68 18.36 3.30
C GLY A 399 1.63 19.90 3.32
N PRO A 400 1.47 20.54 2.14
CA PRO A 400 1.33 19.91 0.83
C PRO A 400 2.65 19.28 0.34
N TYR A 401 2.55 18.11 -0.29
CA TYR A 401 3.67 17.37 -0.85
C TYR A 401 3.91 17.76 -2.31
N LYS A 402 5.19 17.86 -2.68
CA LYS A 402 5.63 18.11 -4.06
C LYS A 402 6.48 16.96 -4.58
N PRO A 403 6.40 16.62 -5.88
CA PRO A 403 7.15 15.49 -6.42
C PRO A 403 8.66 15.67 -6.30
N LEU A 404 9.37 14.65 -5.80
CA LEU A 404 10.83 14.58 -5.91
C LEU A 404 11.22 14.47 -7.38
N ASN A 405 12.39 14.99 -7.72
CA ASN A 405 12.94 14.92 -9.09
C ASN A 405 12.02 15.49 -10.18
N GLY A 406 11.04 16.34 -9.81
CA GLY A 406 10.13 17.03 -10.72
C GLY A 406 9.00 16.19 -11.32
N SER A 407 8.98 14.87 -11.08
CA SER A 407 7.94 13.93 -11.55
C SER A 407 7.40 13.02 -10.44
N GLY A 408 8.15 12.86 -9.35
CA GLY A 408 7.89 11.88 -8.29
C GLY A 408 8.76 10.64 -8.43
N LEU A 409 9.36 10.36 -9.59
CA LEU A 409 10.22 9.19 -9.79
C LEU A 409 11.41 9.24 -8.83
N VAL A 410 11.59 8.19 -8.02
CA VAL A 410 12.78 7.98 -7.20
C VAL A 410 13.54 6.73 -7.67
N LEU A 411 12.80 5.67 -7.99
CA LEU A 411 13.34 4.42 -8.49
C LEU A 411 12.43 3.81 -9.56
N SER A 412 13.03 3.18 -10.56
CA SER A 412 12.42 2.37 -11.60
C SER A 412 13.12 1.01 -11.65
N MET A 413 12.33 -0.06 -11.78
CA MET A 413 12.76 -1.44 -11.97
C MET A 413 11.86 -2.05 -13.04
N ASP A 414 12.43 -2.63 -14.09
CA ASP A 414 11.73 -3.04 -15.31
C ASP A 414 12.12 -4.46 -15.76
N LEU A 415 12.69 -5.27 -14.87
CA LEU A 415 13.04 -6.65 -15.17
C LEU A 415 11.78 -7.48 -15.48
N ASP A 416 11.93 -8.49 -16.34
CA ASP A 416 10.90 -9.52 -16.55
C ASP A 416 10.49 -10.08 -15.17
N PRO A 417 9.18 -10.19 -14.85
CA PRO A 417 8.71 -10.78 -13.60
C PRO A 417 9.22 -12.19 -13.29
N LYS A 418 9.78 -12.90 -14.29
CA LYS A 418 10.44 -14.20 -14.15
C LYS A 418 11.95 -14.10 -13.90
N ASP A 419 12.56 -12.93 -13.97
CA ASP A 419 13.96 -12.80 -13.60
C ASP A 419 14.14 -13.14 -12.11
N VAL A 420 15.13 -13.97 -11.79
CA VAL A 420 15.41 -14.35 -10.38
C VAL A 420 15.82 -13.13 -9.56
N THR A 421 16.38 -12.10 -10.20
CA THR A 421 16.76 -10.83 -9.57
C THR A 421 15.66 -9.77 -9.62
N TRP A 422 14.45 -10.11 -10.09
CA TRP A 422 13.29 -9.23 -10.02
C TRP A 422 13.03 -8.82 -8.57
N THR A 423 12.80 -7.53 -8.33
CA THR A 423 12.58 -6.99 -6.98
C THR A 423 11.30 -6.18 -6.89
N TYR A 424 10.68 -6.17 -5.71
CA TYR A 424 9.50 -5.36 -5.45
C TYR A 424 9.44 -4.95 -3.99
N SER A 425 8.51 -4.06 -3.66
CA SER A 425 8.28 -3.63 -2.30
C SER A 425 9.50 -2.84 -1.77
N HIS A 426 9.98 -1.89 -2.57
CA HIS A 426 11.13 -1.04 -2.29
C HIS A 426 10.79 -0.07 -1.14
N PHE A 427 11.58 -0.12 -0.08
CA PHE A 427 11.30 0.63 1.14
C PHE A 427 12.52 1.41 1.61
N ALA A 428 12.37 2.73 1.72
CA ALA A 428 13.42 3.63 2.18
C ALA A 428 13.51 3.68 3.71
N ILE A 429 14.65 3.24 4.25
CA ILE A 429 14.96 3.27 5.68
C ILE A 429 15.88 4.47 5.96
N PRO A 430 15.43 5.48 6.72
CA PRO A 430 16.27 6.61 7.08
C PRO A 430 17.44 6.18 7.98
N GLN A 431 18.59 6.77 7.71
CA GLN A 431 19.83 6.54 8.45
C GLN A 431 20.15 7.77 9.31
N ALA A 432 20.62 7.53 10.53
CA ALA A 432 21.10 8.57 11.43
C ALA A 432 22.31 9.33 10.81
N ASP A 433 22.32 10.66 10.96
CA ASP A 433 23.43 11.55 10.58
C ASP A 433 23.97 11.36 9.16
N SER A 434 23.08 11.10 8.19
CA SER A 434 23.44 10.85 6.80
C SER A 434 22.41 11.47 5.87
N ASP A 435 22.79 11.92 4.68
CA ASP A 435 21.84 12.28 3.61
C ASP A 435 21.30 11.05 2.87
N ASN A 436 21.78 9.86 3.22
CA ASN A 436 21.40 8.63 2.57
C ASN A 436 20.27 7.91 3.30
N VAL A 437 19.59 7.07 2.54
CA VAL A 437 18.66 6.05 3.01
C VAL A 437 19.08 4.70 2.44
N VAL A 438 18.76 3.63 3.16
CA VAL A 438 18.91 2.27 2.64
C VAL A 438 17.59 1.87 2.00
N ILE A 439 17.63 1.36 0.78
CA ILE A 439 16.48 0.78 0.09
C ILE A 439 16.54 -0.73 0.29
N THR A 440 15.52 -1.26 0.97
CA THR A 440 15.26 -2.70 1.07
C THR A 440 14.19 -3.10 0.07
N SER A 441 14.18 -4.35 -0.36
CA SER A 441 13.11 -4.94 -1.16
C SER A 441 13.15 -6.46 -0.97
N TYR A 442 12.13 -7.17 -1.47
CA TYR A 442 12.28 -8.60 -1.67
C TYR A 442 12.73 -8.88 -3.10
N MET A 443 13.36 -10.04 -3.30
CA MET A 443 13.86 -10.53 -4.57
C MET A 443 13.24 -11.88 -4.92
N THR A 444 13.10 -12.15 -6.22
CA THR A 444 12.43 -13.30 -6.80
C THR A 444 10.93 -13.29 -6.53
N ASN A 445 10.13 -13.32 -7.60
CA ASN A 445 8.68 -13.31 -7.48
C ASN A 445 8.14 -14.61 -6.85
N ARG A 446 7.04 -14.51 -6.11
CA ARG A 446 6.49 -15.57 -5.27
C ARG A 446 6.03 -16.78 -6.10
N GLY A 447 6.27 -17.99 -5.60
CA GLY A 447 5.76 -19.23 -6.17
C GLY A 447 6.31 -19.62 -7.54
N LEU A 448 7.27 -18.87 -8.11
CA LEU A 448 7.75 -19.11 -9.47
C LEU A 448 8.72 -20.29 -9.58
N TYR A 449 9.64 -20.43 -8.62
CA TYR A 449 10.74 -21.38 -8.72
C TYR A 449 10.76 -22.35 -7.53
N PRO A 450 11.00 -23.66 -7.76
CA PRO A 450 11.13 -24.62 -6.67
C PRO A 450 12.34 -24.39 -5.77
N GLU A 451 13.46 -23.93 -6.32
CA GLU A 451 14.74 -23.76 -5.61
C GLU A 451 15.08 -22.29 -5.26
N HIS A 452 14.40 -21.33 -5.88
CA HIS A 452 14.53 -19.90 -5.57
C HIS A 452 13.23 -19.40 -4.95
N ARG A 453 13.28 -19.13 -3.64
CA ARG A 453 12.16 -18.54 -2.91
C ARG A 453 12.22 -17.02 -3.00
N SER A 454 11.07 -16.37 -2.79
CA SER A 454 11.12 -14.95 -2.43
C SER A 454 11.98 -14.79 -1.18
N THR A 455 12.95 -13.89 -1.26
CA THR A 455 14.00 -13.68 -0.26
C THR A 455 14.28 -12.18 -0.09
N PHE A 456 15.09 -11.80 0.90
CA PHE A 456 15.54 -10.41 0.98
C PHE A 456 16.47 -10.08 -0.19
N ALA A 457 16.18 -9.00 -0.91
CA ALA A 457 17.09 -8.49 -1.92
C ALA A 457 18.37 -7.92 -1.28
N PRO A 458 19.51 -7.92 -2.00
CA PRO A 458 20.63 -7.04 -1.66
C PRO A 458 20.11 -5.61 -1.56
N SER A 459 20.27 -5.01 -0.39
CA SER A 459 19.85 -3.62 -0.18
C SER A 459 20.81 -2.68 -0.91
N PHE A 460 20.43 -1.43 -1.13
CA PHE A 460 21.34 -0.44 -1.75
C PHE A 460 21.04 0.97 -1.24
N VAL A 461 21.86 1.94 -1.62
CA VAL A 461 21.79 3.28 -1.02
C VAL A 461 21.23 4.29 -2.01
N VAL A 462 20.28 5.09 -1.54
CA VAL A 462 19.79 6.29 -2.25
C VAL A 462 20.20 7.52 -1.46
N ASN A 463 20.80 8.50 -2.15
CA ASN A 463 21.03 9.82 -1.59
C ASN A 463 19.77 10.68 -1.72
N ILE A 464 19.46 11.44 -0.69
CA ILE A 464 18.35 12.39 -0.66
C ILE A 464 18.89 13.76 -0.26
N LYS A 465 18.71 14.76 -1.13
CA LYS A 465 19.12 16.15 -0.85
C LYS A 465 18.08 17.13 -1.36
N GLY A 466 17.35 17.74 -0.43
CA GLY A 466 16.23 18.62 -0.76
C GLY A 466 15.23 17.86 -1.63
N SER A 467 14.81 18.44 -2.75
CA SER A 467 13.83 17.84 -3.67
C SER A 467 14.43 16.87 -4.71
N LYS A 468 15.66 16.39 -4.50
CA LYS A 468 16.36 15.50 -5.43
C LYS A 468 16.79 14.21 -4.75
N THR A 469 16.73 13.12 -5.49
CA THR A 469 17.32 11.83 -5.11
C THR A 469 18.20 11.29 -6.22
N SER A 470 19.11 10.39 -5.85
CA SER A 470 19.87 9.60 -6.81
C SER A 470 20.36 8.33 -6.14
N ILE A 471 20.26 7.21 -6.84
CA ILE A 471 20.90 5.96 -6.43
C ILE A 471 22.42 6.21 -6.34
N VAL A 472 23.01 5.81 -5.22
CA VAL A 472 24.45 5.93 -5.00
C VAL A 472 25.12 4.83 -5.82
N LYS A 473 26.07 5.21 -6.67
CA LYS A 473 26.79 4.27 -7.51
C LYS A 473 27.55 3.24 -6.66
N ASP A 474 27.57 1.98 -7.11
CA ASP A 474 28.30 0.87 -6.50
C ASP A 474 27.96 0.68 -5.01
N SER A 475 26.69 0.90 -4.64
CA SER A 475 26.23 0.90 -3.24
C SER A 475 25.39 -0.32 -2.85
N ILE A 476 25.46 -1.42 -3.60
CA ILE A 476 24.83 -2.68 -3.22
C ILE A 476 25.45 -3.16 -1.91
N LEU A 477 24.57 -3.48 -0.96
CA LEU A 477 24.83 -4.01 0.38
C LEU A 477 24.47 -5.50 0.44
N GLU A 478 24.59 -6.11 1.61
CA GLU A 478 24.16 -7.50 1.81
C GLU A 478 22.63 -7.67 1.69
N GLN A 479 22.18 -8.92 1.48
CA GLN A 479 20.76 -9.24 1.40
C GLN A 479 20.03 -8.93 2.72
N GLY A 480 19.05 -8.02 2.64
CA GLY A 480 18.29 -7.55 3.79
C GLY A 480 19.04 -6.64 4.76
N GLN A 481 20.19 -6.07 4.37
CA GLN A 481 20.90 -5.13 5.24
C GLN A 481 20.10 -3.84 5.45
N LEU A 482 19.90 -3.44 6.71
CA LEU A 482 19.02 -2.31 7.07
C LEU A 482 19.78 -0.99 7.30
N THR A 483 21.06 -1.09 7.63
CA THR A 483 21.89 0.04 8.10
C THR A 483 23.21 0.10 7.33
N ILE A 484 23.74 1.32 7.12
CA ILE A 484 25.01 1.51 6.39
C ILE A 484 26.24 1.23 7.29
N LYS A 485 26.14 1.51 8.59
CA LYS A 485 27.25 1.48 9.55
C LYS A 485 27.12 0.35 10.55
#